data_AF-A0AAX1PK82-F1
#
_entry.id   AF-A0AAX1PK82-F1
#
_cell.length_a   1.000
_cell.length_b   1.000
_cell.length_c   1.000
_cell.angle_alpha   90.00
_cell.angle_beta   90.00
_cell.angle_gamma   90.00
#
_symmetry.space_group_name_H-M   'P 1'
#
loop_
_entity.id
_entity.type
_entity.pdbx_description
1 polymer ?
#
loop_
_entity_poly.entity_id
_entity_poly.type
_entity_poly.pdbx_seq_one_letter_code
_entity_poly.pdbx_strand_id
1 'polypeptide(L)'
;MFAEINKMFAKEMVEEEKQRLKDKKRAERQRKQLERLCKPAPGVEDIFRFRNAWARNVGQSNRRLMERAERDHTIAKLGPINHLAALVVAMEWHPHHAYILVVATDPGVTCEELTDFYNLSHSNHRMVFRRLNAVLKQLGWRFASYPRGSPNEQWGWELEIIPE
;
A
#
# COMPACT_ATOMS: atom_id res chain seq x y z
N MET A 1 -9.82 55.20 20.73
CA MET A 1 -9.05 54.12 21.39
C MET A 1 -9.83 52.79 21.47
N PHE A 2 -10.90 52.64 22.28
CA PHE A 2 -11.64 51.35 22.36
C PHE A 2 -12.31 50.90 21.04
N ALA A 3 -12.86 51.83 20.25
CA ALA A 3 -13.51 51.51 18.98
C ALA A 3 -12.53 51.00 17.89
N GLU A 4 -11.28 51.44 17.91
CA GLU A 4 -10.22 50.97 17.00
C GLU A 4 -9.71 49.60 17.39
N ILE A 5 -9.57 49.35 18.69
CA ILE A 5 -9.20 48.04 19.24
C ILE A 5 -10.25 47.01 18.84
N ASN A 6 -11.54 47.30 19.02
CA ASN A 6 -12.63 46.41 18.58
C ASN A 6 -12.63 46.17 17.07
N LYS A 7 -12.27 47.17 16.25
CA LYS A 7 -12.16 47.03 14.79
C LYS A 7 -10.99 46.14 14.38
N MET A 8 -9.87 46.21 15.08
CA MET A 8 -8.71 45.34 14.84
C MET A 8 -9.01 43.89 15.22
N PHE A 9 -9.59 43.65 16.40
CA PHE A 9 -10.01 42.31 16.82
C PHE A 9 -11.03 41.69 15.87
N ALA A 10 -12.01 42.48 15.38
CA ALA A 10 -12.97 42.01 14.40
C ALA A 10 -12.31 41.63 13.05
N LYS A 11 -11.27 42.36 12.62
CA LYS A 11 -10.50 42.03 11.42
C LYS A 11 -9.67 40.75 11.60
N GLU A 12 -9.01 40.59 12.73
CA GLU A 12 -8.24 39.37 13.06
C GLU A 12 -9.12 38.13 13.07
N MET A 13 -10.28 38.20 13.73
CA MET A 13 -11.26 37.12 13.76
C MET A 13 -11.70 36.69 12.35
N VAL A 14 -11.95 37.67 11.45
CA VAL A 14 -12.33 37.39 10.06
C VAL A 14 -11.19 36.76 9.25
N GLU A 15 -9.94 37.19 9.47
CA GLU A 15 -8.79 36.58 8.80
C GLU A 15 -8.47 35.18 9.33
N GLU A 16 -8.58 34.93 10.63
CA GLU A 16 -8.48 33.59 11.20
C GLU A 16 -9.55 32.65 10.64
N GLU A 17 -10.79 33.11 10.53
CA GLU A 17 -11.89 32.30 10.02
C GLU A 17 -11.71 31.96 8.52
N LYS A 18 -11.22 32.92 7.72
CA LYS A 18 -10.79 32.68 6.33
C LYS A 18 -9.66 31.67 6.26
N GLN A 19 -8.69 31.74 7.17
CA GLN A 19 -7.56 30.82 7.20
C GLN A 19 -8.01 29.39 7.55
N ARG A 20 -8.85 29.23 8.57
CA ARG A 20 -9.47 27.94 8.92
C ARG A 20 -10.27 27.35 7.76
N LEU A 21 -10.98 28.19 7.00
CA LEU A 21 -11.74 27.74 5.83
C LEU A 21 -10.81 27.27 4.69
N LYS A 22 -9.69 27.94 4.46
CA LYS A 22 -8.66 27.52 3.48
C LYS A 22 -8.03 26.19 3.89
N ASP A 23 -7.70 26.02 5.16
CA ASP A 23 -7.09 24.79 5.68
C ASP A 23 -8.05 23.60 5.58
N LYS A 24 -9.34 23.79 5.91
CA LYS A 24 -10.38 22.78 5.67
C LYS A 24 -10.47 22.37 4.21
N LYS A 25 -10.50 23.34 3.27
CA LYS A 25 -10.54 23.03 1.83
C LYS A 25 -9.28 22.30 1.36
N ARG A 26 -8.11 22.63 1.91
CA ARG A 26 -6.84 21.93 1.60
C ARG A 26 -6.88 20.49 2.08
N ALA A 27 -7.31 20.26 3.32
CA ALA A 27 -7.47 18.91 3.88
C ALA A 27 -8.50 18.08 3.11
N GLU A 28 -9.63 18.69 2.70
CA GLU A 28 -10.65 18.02 1.90
C GLU A 28 -10.12 17.60 0.51
N ARG A 29 -9.33 18.46 -0.14
CA ARG A 29 -8.65 18.13 -1.41
C ARG A 29 -7.67 16.98 -1.24
N GLN A 30 -6.85 17.02 -0.18
CA GLN A 30 -5.92 15.93 0.14
C GLN A 30 -6.67 14.63 0.38
N ARG A 31 -7.76 14.66 1.17
CA ARG A 31 -8.61 13.49 1.42
C ARG A 31 -9.19 12.91 0.12
N LYS A 32 -9.76 13.74 -0.75
CA LYS A 32 -10.29 13.31 -2.06
C LYS A 32 -9.20 12.73 -2.96
N GLN A 33 -7.99 13.28 -2.90
CA GLN A 33 -6.85 12.76 -3.66
C GLN A 33 -6.42 11.39 -3.13
N LEU A 34 -6.34 11.23 -1.80
CA LEU A 34 -6.02 9.97 -1.14
C LEU A 34 -7.08 8.91 -1.45
N GLU A 35 -8.36 9.28 -1.37
CA GLU A 35 -9.48 8.41 -1.74
C GLU A 35 -9.37 7.93 -3.19
N ARG A 36 -9.00 8.82 -4.14
CA ARG A 36 -8.77 8.42 -5.55
C ARG A 36 -7.60 7.45 -5.72
N LEU A 37 -6.51 7.66 -4.99
CA LEU A 37 -5.32 6.79 -5.04
C LEU A 37 -5.57 5.43 -4.39
N CYS A 38 -6.41 5.40 -3.35
CA CYS A 38 -6.80 4.20 -2.62
C CYS A 38 -8.07 3.54 -3.17
N LYS A 39 -8.60 3.99 -4.32
CA LYS A 39 -9.65 3.23 -5.00
C LYS A 39 -9.07 1.89 -5.43
N PRO A 40 -9.73 0.76 -5.10
CA PRO A 40 -9.26 -0.53 -5.55
C PRO A 40 -9.18 -0.52 -7.07
N ALA A 41 -8.05 -1.03 -7.57
CA ALA A 41 -7.82 -1.07 -8.99
C ALA A 41 -8.88 -1.98 -9.68
N PRO A 42 -9.26 -1.67 -10.93
CA PRO A 42 -10.27 -2.46 -11.66
C PRO A 42 -9.85 -3.94 -11.72
N GLY A 43 -10.66 -4.83 -11.14
CA GLY A 43 -10.37 -6.26 -11.07
C GLY A 43 -10.05 -6.79 -9.67
N VAL A 44 -9.74 -5.94 -8.68
CA VAL A 44 -9.55 -6.41 -7.28
C VAL A 44 -10.80 -7.10 -6.74
N GLU A 45 -11.98 -6.54 -7.03
CA GLU A 45 -13.28 -7.10 -6.62
C GLU A 45 -13.52 -8.50 -7.20
N ASP A 46 -13.08 -8.71 -8.44
CA ASP A 46 -13.16 -10.01 -9.12
C ASP A 46 -12.33 -11.04 -8.33
N ILE A 47 -11.10 -10.69 -7.91
CA ILE A 47 -10.22 -11.57 -7.11
C ILE A 47 -10.89 -12.02 -5.80
N PHE A 48 -11.52 -11.09 -5.08
CA PHE A 48 -12.21 -11.41 -3.82
C PHE A 48 -13.42 -12.33 -4.03
N ARG A 49 -14.21 -12.10 -5.07
CA ARG A 49 -15.39 -12.92 -5.42
C ARG A 49 -15.00 -14.35 -5.70
N PHE A 50 -13.88 -14.56 -6.39
CA PHE A 50 -13.37 -15.87 -6.75
C PHE A 50 -12.93 -16.67 -5.53
N ARG A 51 -12.19 -16.06 -4.59
CA ARG A 51 -11.75 -16.74 -3.34
C ARG A 51 -12.88 -17.48 -2.60
N ASN A 52 -14.09 -16.92 -2.60
CA ASN A 52 -15.26 -17.49 -1.93
C ASN A 52 -16.01 -18.56 -2.76
N ALA A 53 -15.93 -18.50 -4.10
CA ALA A 53 -16.62 -19.44 -5.00
C ALA A 53 -15.94 -20.82 -5.05
N TRP A 54 -14.61 -20.87 -4.96
CA TRP A 54 -13.80 -22.10 -5.09
C TRP A 54 -13.90 -23.07 -3.93
N ALA A 55 -14.47 -22.64 -2.80
CA ALA A 55 -14.59 -23.46 -1.61
C ALA A 55 -15.57 -24.65 -1.77
N ARG A 56 -16.40 -24.68 -2.81
CA ARG A 56 -17.59 -25.55 -2.82
C ARG A 56 -17.55 -26.78 -3.72
N ASN A 57 -16.80 -26.84 -4.84
CA ASN A 57 -17.07 -27.88 -5.87
C ASN A 57 -15.86 -28.48 -6.66
N VAL A 58 -14.60 -28.26 -6.28
CA VAL A 58 -13.45 -28.74 -7.07
C VAL A 58 -12.40 -29.44 -6.19
N GLY A 59 -11.90 -30.59 -6.62
CA GLY A 59 -10.81 -31.31 -5.94
C GLY A 59 -9.56 -30.43 -5.74
N GLN A 60 -8.79 -30.66 -4.68
CA GLN A 60 -7.72 -29.75 -4.21
C GLN A 60 -6.69 -29.36 -5.30
N SER A 61 -6.30 -30.28 -6.19
CA SER A 61 -5.32 -30.01 -7.24
C SER A 61 -5.86 -29.06 -8.31
N ASN A 62 -7.05 -29.36 -8.84
CA ASN A 62 -7.72 -28.52 -9.84
C ASN A 62 -8.08 -27.15 -9.27
N ARG A 63 -8.44 -27.10 -7.98
CA ARG A 63 -8.66 -25.84 -7.26
C ARG A 63 -7.40 -24.97 -7.25
N ARG A 64 -6.24 -25.53 -6.89
CA ARG A 64 -4.96 -24.78 -6.86
C ARG A 64 -4.55 -24.27 -8.25
N LEU A 65 -4.84 -25.05 -9.30
CA LEU A 65 -4.50 -24.69 -10.68
C LEU A 65 -5.38 -23.54 -11.20
N MET A 66 -6.69 -23.61 -10.95
CA MET A 66 -7.64 -22.53 -11.28
C MET A 66 -7.36 -21.26 -10.47
N GLU A 67 -7.11 -21.38 -9.16
CA GLU A 67 -6.72 -20.26 -8.30
C GLU A 67 -5.44 -19.56 -8.77
N ARG A 68 -4.51 -20.30 -9.41
CA ARG A 68 -3.31 -19.70 -10.00
C ARG A 68 -3.62 -18.98 -11.30
N ALA A 69 -4.30 -19.64 -12.23
CA ALA A 69 -4.60 -19.09 -13.55
C ALA A 69 -5.43 -17.79 -13.47
N GLU A 70 -6.42 -17.73 -12.58
CA GLU A 70 -7.24 -16.53 -12.41
C GLU A 70 -6.51 -15.40 -11.68
N ARG A 71 -5.65 -15.74 -10.72
CA ARG A 71 -4.78 -14.77 -10.06
C ARG A 71 -3.88 -14.12 -11.11
N ASP A 72 -3.23 -14.92 -11.94
CA ASP A 72 -2.35 -14.46 -13.00
C ASP A 72 -3.14 -13.62 -14.03
N HIS A 73 -4.34 -14.05 -14.41
CA HIS A 73 -5.23 -13.29 -15.28
C HIS A 73 -5.60 -11.92 -14.70
N THR A 74 -5.90 -11.86 -13.41
CA THR A 74 -6.32 -10.61 -12.78
C THR A 74 -5.15 -9.67 -12.56
N ILE A 75 -3.97 -10.18 -12.20
CA ILE A 75 -2.75 -9.38 -12.14
C ILE A 75 -2.44 -8.80 -13.53
N ALA A 76 -2.58 -9.59 -14.60
CA ALA A 76 -2.40 -9.10 -15.96
C ALA A 76 -3.41 -7.99 -16.34
N LYS A 77 -4.66 -8.07 -15.85
CA LYS A 77 -5.70 -7.05 -16.07
C LYS A 77 -5.41 -5.74 -15.31
N LEU A 78 -4.78 -5.81 -14.14
CA LEU A 78 -4.38 -4.63 -13.36
C LEU A 78 -3.32 -3.81 -14.10
N GLY A 79 -2.38 -4.49 -14.77
CA GLY A 79 -1.26 -3.84 -15.46
C GLY A 79 -0.29 -3.13 -14.51
N PRO A 80 0.66 -2.36 -15.06
CA PRO A 80 1.63 -1.61 -14.26
C PRO A 80 0.95 -0.55 -13.38
N ILE A 81 1.38 -0.45 -12.13
CA ILE A 81 0.86 0.52 -11.16
C ILE A 81 1.95 1.53 -10.85
N ASN A 82 1.69 2.82 -11.03
CA ASN A 82 2.72 3.86 -10.85
C ASN A 82 2.78 4.45 -9.43
N HIS A 83 1.82 4.12 -8.57
CA HIS A 83 1.69 4.73 -7.23
C HIS A 83 1.68 3.67 -6.13
N LEU A 84 2.54 3.86 -5.12
CA LEU A 84 2.67 2.93 -3.98
C LEU A 84 1.35 2.70 -3.24
N ALA A 85 0.57 3.77 -3.00
CA ALA A 85 -0.74 3.65 -2.35
C ALA A 85 -1.72 2.78 -3.16
N ALA A 86 -1.71 2.93 -4.50
CA ALA A 86 -2.54 2.12 -5.37
C ALA A 86 -2.07 0.66 -5.39
N LEU A 87 -0.77 0.40 -5.30
CA LEU A 87 -0.21 -0.95 -5.17
C LEU A 87 -0.68 -1.63 -3.88
N VAL A 88 -0.56 -0.93 -2.75
CA VAL A 88 -0.97 -1.45 -1.43
C VAL A 88 -2.44 -1.85 -1.45
N VAL A 89 -3.32 -1.03 -2.02
CA VAL A 89 -4.74 -1.37 -2.13
C VAL A 89 -4.97 -2.51 -3.14
N ALA A 90 -4.33 -2.45 -4.30
CA ALA A 90 -4.49 -3.46 -5.34
C ALA A 90 -4.05 -4.86 -4.88
N MET A 91 -3.17 -4.94 -3.88
CA MET A 91 -2.62 -6.18 -3.35
C MET A 91 -3.27 -6.65 -2.03
N GLU A 92 -4.33 -5.99 -1.56
CA GLU A 92 -5.01 -6.32 -0.28
C GLU A 92 -5.50 -7.78 -0.20
N TRP A 93 -5.86 -8.36 -1.34
CA TRP A 93 -6.29 -9.76 -1.44
C TRP A 93 -5.15 -10.77 -1.22
N HIS A 94 -3.88 -10.35 -1.33
CA HIS A 94 -2.74 -11.26 -1.33
C HIS A 94 -2.47 -11.81 0.09
N PRO A 95 -2.20 -13.12 0.27
CA PRO A 95 -1.97 -13.71 1.60
C PRO A 95 -0.82 -13.09 2.41
N HIS A 96 0.15 -12.50 1.70
CA HIS A 96 1.29 -11.80 2.30
C HIS A 96 1.19 -10.27 2.16
N HIS A 97 -0.03 -9.72 2.04
CA HIS A 97 -0.27 -8.28 1.93
C HIS A 97 0.36 -7.48 3.07
N ALA A 98 0.36 -8.02 4.29
CA ALA A 98 1.00 -7.39 5.44
C ALA A 98 2.48 -7.03 5.19
N TYR A 99 3.22 -7.84 4.42
CA TYR A 99 4.61 -7.52 4.06
C TYR A 99 4.70 -6.31 3.13
N ILE A 100 3.78 -6.19 2.18
CA ILE A 100 3.69 -5.04 1.27
C ILE A 100 3.35 -3.78 2.08
N LEU A 101 2.37 -3.89 2.98
CA LEU A 101 1.95 -2.78 3.82
C LEU A 101 3.09 -2.29 4.72
N VAL A 102 3.73 -3.20 5.45
CA VAL A 102 4.81 -2.85 6.40
C VAL A 102 5.96 -2.17 5.68
N VAL A 103 6.49 -2.75 4.60
CA VAL A 103 7.60 -2.12 3.85
C VAL A 103 7.18 -0.81 3.18
N ALA A 104 5.92 -0.66 2.76
CA ALA A 104 5.42 0.59 2.20
C ALA A 104 5.33 1.70 3.26
N THR A 105 5.09 1.35 4.53
CA THR A 105 4.98 2.30 5.64
C THR A 105 6.29 2.53 6.39
N ASP A 106 7.18 1.55 6.39
CA ASP A 106 8.48 1.56 7.08
C ASP A 106 9.59 1.07 6.13
N PRO A 107 10.05 1.93 5.20
CA PRO A 107 11.14 1.58 4.29
C PRO A 107 12.44 1.29 5.04
N GLY A 108 13.13 0.22 4.67
CA GLY A 108 14.36 -0.22 5.31
C GLY A 108 14.13 -1.18 6.47
N VAL A 109 12.89 -1.64 6.70
CA VAL A 109 12.57 -2.64 7.73
C VAL A 109 13.39 -3.92 7.55
N THR A 110 13.95 -4.45 8.64
CA THR A 110 14.77 -5.66 8.62
C THR A 110 13.93 -6.92 8.82
N CYS A 111 14.49 -8.08 8.48
CA CYS A 111 13.84 -9.36 8.76
C CYS A 111 13.56 -9.59 10.26
N GLU A 112 14.40 -9.07 11.16
CA GLU A 112 14.19 -9.19 12.60
C GLU A 112 13.05 -8.29 13.04
N GLU A 113 13.03 -7.03 12.57
CA GLU A 113 11.94 -6.07 12.85
C GLU A 113 10.56 -6.61 12.38
N LEU A 114 10.51 -7.32 11.25
CA LEU A 114 9.28 -7.99 10.77
C LEU A 114 8.74 -9.04 11.76
N THR A 115 9.62 -9.76 12.44
CA THR A 115 9.23 -10.73 13.47
C THR A 115 8.93 -10.03 14.79
N ASP A 116 9.86 -9.21 15.27
CA ASP A 116 9.86 -8.73 16.65
C ASP A 116 8.88 -7.58 16.87
N PHE A 117 8.72 -6.68 15.89
CA PHE A 117 7.81 -5.53 15.99
C PHE A 117 6.48 -5.76 15.28
N TYR A 118 6.52 -6.37 14.08
CA TYR A 118 5.32 -6.55 13.25
C TYR A 118 4.65 -7.93 13.43
N ASN A 119 5.24 -8.81 14.24
CA ASN A 119 4.71 -10.14 14.57
C ASN A 119 4.34 -10.98 13.32
N LEU A 120 5.09 -10.82 12.23
CA LEU A 120 4.88 -11.60 11.01
C LEU A 120 5.49 -12.98 11.22
N SER A 121 4.64 -13.95 11.55
CA SER A 121 5.04 -15.31 11.94
C SER A 121 5.54 -16.16 10.75
N HIS A 122 6.67 -15.82 10.15
CA HIS A 122 7.23 -16.57 9.03
C HIS A 122 8.72 -16.83 9.25
N SER A 123 9.10 -18.11 9.27
CA SER A 123 10.48 -18.56 9.51
C SER A 123 11.51 -18.09 8.46
N ASN A 124 11.06 -17.52 7.34
CA ASN A 124 11.95 -17.06 6.28
C ASN A 124 11.32 -15.90 5.47
N HIS A 125 11.41 -14.68 5.99
CA HIS A 125 10.93 -13.47 5.33
C HIS A 125 11.52 -13.27 3.93
N ARG A 126 12.80 -13.61 3.73
CA ARG A 126 13.46 -13.49 2.41
C ARG A 126 12.76 -14.31 1.33
N MET A 127 12.29 -15.51 1.69
CA MET A 127 11.53 -16.35 0.78
C MET A 127 10.16 -15.75 0.44
N VAL A 128 9.50 -15.10 1.41
CA VAL A 128 8.23 -14.39 1.19
C VAL A 128 8.43 -13.25 0.19
N PHE A 129 9.46 -12.42 0.38
CA PHE A 129 9.79 -11.33 -0.56
C PHE A 129 10.09 -11.84 -1.97
N ARG A 130 10.86 -12.93 -2.11
CA ARG A 130 11.11 -13.55 -3.43
C ARG A 130 9.83 -14.01 -4.13
N ARG A 131 8.90 -14.64 -3.39
CA ARG A 131 7.60 -15.07 -3.93
C ARG A 131 6.73 -13.89 -4.34
N LEU A 132 6.70 -12.86 -3.50
CA LEU A 132 5.99 -11.62 -3.81
C LEU A 132 6.56 -10.91 -5.04
N ASN A 133 7.88 -10.89 -5.22
CA ASN A 133 8.51 -10.27 -6.38
C ASN A 133 8.06 -10.88 -7.71
N ALA A 134 7.70 -12.16 -7.76
CA ALA A 134 7.15 -12.76 -8.97
C ALA A 134 5.81 -12.13 -9.38
N VAL A 135 4.99 -11.77 -8.39
CA VAL A 135 3.70 -11.09 -8.59
C VAL A 135 3.91 -9.61 -8.86
N LEU A 136 4.69 -8.93 -8.01
CA LEU A 136 4.93 -7.48 -8.10
C LEU A 136 5.60 -7.09 -9.41
N LYS A 137 6.43 -7.96 -10.01
CA LYS A 137 7.06 -7.70 -11.30
C LYS A 137 6.05 -7.39 -12.41
N GLN A 138 4.91 -8.07 -12.41
CA GLN A 138 3.84 -7.82 -13.39
C GLN A 138 3.14 -6.47 -13.16
N LEU A 139 3.22 -5.95 -11.94
CA LEU A 139 2.67 -4.64 -11.55
C LEU A 139 3.72 -3.52 -11.66
N GLY A 140 4.96 -3.81 -12.10
CA GLY A 140 6.04 -2.83 -12.20
C GLY A 140 6.78 -2.54 -10.90
N TRP A 141 6.63 -3.38 -9.87
CA TRP A 141 7.26 -3.19 -8.56
C TRP A 141 8.17 -4.36 -8.18
N ARG A 142 9.11 -4.10 -7.27
CA ARG A 142 9.85 -5.15 -6.57
C ARG A 142 10.22 -4.73 -5.15
N PHE A 143 10.34 -5.71 -4.28
CA PHE A 143 11.14 -5.60 -3.07
C PHE A 143 12.61 -5.65 -3.44
N ALA A 144 13.34 -4.60 -3.05
CA ALA A 144 14.77 -4.54 -3.11
C ALA A 144 15.34 -4.57 -1.68
N SER A 145 16.51 -5.18 -1.57
CA SER A 145 17.19 -5.34 -0.29
C SER A 145 18.49 -4.54 -0.33
N TYR A 146 18.68 -3.65 0.62
CA TYR A 146 19.84 -2.76 0.68
C TYR A 146 20.49 -2.83 2.08
N PRO A 147 21.83 -2.70 2.17
CA PRO A 147 22.47 -2.52 3.47
C PRO A 147 22.06 -1.18 4.07
N ARG A 148 21.61 -1.15 5.33
CA ARG A 148 21.23 0.10 6.03
C ARG A 148 22.43 1.04 6.27
N GLY A 149 23.65 0.52 6.16
CA GLY A 149 24.88 1.27 6.40
C GLY A 149 26.12 0.41 6.14
N SER A 150 26.71 -0.12 7.20
CA SER A 150 27.96 -0.88 7.11
C SER A 150 27.78 -2.29 6.50
N PRO A 151 28.84 -2.93 5.97
CA PRO A 151 28.76 -4.24 5.30
C PRO A 151 28.21 -5.39 6.15
N ASN A 152 28.15 -5.24 7.48
CA ASN A 152 27.69 -6.24 8.44
C ASN A 152 26.33 -5.92 9.07
N GLU A 153 25.68 -4.82 8.68
CA GLU A 153 24.34 -4.49 9.15
C GLU A 153 23.27 -5.36 8.49
N GLN A 154 22.14 -5.49 9.19
CA GLN A 154 20.98 -6.17 8.66
C GLN A 154 20.46 -5.47 7.42
N TRP A 155 20.15 -6.27 6.41
CA TRP A 155 19.62 -5.75 5.14
C TRP A 155 18.17 -5.33 5.37
N GLY A 156 17.91 -4.06 5.09
CA GLY A 156 16.57 -3.50 5.05
C GLY A 156 15.88 -3.81 3.73
N TRP A 157 14.55 -3.77 3.75
CA TRP A 157 13.73 -3.97 2.56
C TRP A 157 13.01 -2.68 2.16
N GLU A 158 12.97 -2.42 0.87
CA GLU A 158 12.24 -1.30 0.29
C GLU A 158 11.41 -1.75 -0.90
N LEU A 159 10.33 -1.02 -1.18
CA LEU A 159 9.50 -1.19 -2.36
C LEU A 159 9.90 -0.15 -3.40
N GLU A 160 10.35 -0.62 -4.56
CA GLU A 160 10.77 0.25 -5.65
C GLU A 160 10.10 -0.12 -6.97
N ILE A 161 10.00 0.88 -7.85
CA ILE A 161 9.51 0.70 -9.22
C ILE A 161 10.64 0.08 -10.04
N ILE A 162 10.30 -0.93 -10.85
CA ILE A 162 11.25 -1.56 -11.77
C ILE A 162 11.53 -0.58 -12.92
N PRO A 163 12.79 -0.18 -13.17
CA PRO A 163 13.13 0.65 -14.33
C PRO A 163 12.78 -0.10 -15.62
N GLU A 164 12.17 0.60 -16.59
CA GLU A 164 11.86 0.08 -17.94
C GLU A 164 13.12 -0.37 -18.70
#